data_AF-A0A4R4N2G1-F1
#
_entry.id   AF-A0A4R4N2G1-F1
#
_cell.length_a   1.000
_cell.length_b   1.000
_cell.length_c   1.000
_cell.angle_alpha   90.00
_cell.angle_beta   90.00
_cell.angle_gamma   90.00
#
_symmetry.space_group_name_H-M   'P 1'
#
loop_
_entity.id
_entity.type
_entity.pdbx_description
1 polymer ?
#
loop_
_entity_poly.entity_id
_entity_poly.type
_entity_poly.pdbx_seq_one_letter_code
_entity_poly.pdbx_strand_id
1 'polypeptide(L)' 'MLLLNSYPKTDNCVEVAANDPAAVLVRDSKNRGGAVLRFEPEEWAYFLEEIKR' A
#
# COMPACT_ATOMS: atom_id res chain seq x y z
N MET A 1 -1.96 9.59 0.51
CA MET A 1 -0.79 8.87 1.06
C MET A 1 -1.03 8.65 2.54
N LEU A 2 -1.61 7.51 2.89
CA LEU A 2 -1.79 7.15 4.30
C LEU A 2 -0.48 6.51 4.78
N LEU A 3 0.19 7.17 5.73
CA LEU A 3 1.36 6.64 6.42
C LEU A 3 0.88 5.64 7.48
N LEU A 4 0.96 4.35 7.20
CA LEU A 4 0.71 3.32 8.21
C LEU A 4 1.97 3.19 9.08
N ASN A 5 2.04 4.01 10.12
CA ASN A 5 3.11 3.95 11.12
C ASN A 5 2.75 2.92 12.19
N SER A 6 3.32 1.71 12.11
CA SER A 6 3.23 0.74 13.20
C SER A 6 4.03 1.22 14.42
N TYR A 7 3.38 1.23 15.58
CA TYR A 7 4.00 1.38 16.92
C TYR A 7 5.18 0.36 17.12
N PRO A 8 6.11 0.57 18.07
CA PRO A 8 7.56 0.69 17.83
C PRO A 8 8.33 -0.64 17.72
N LYS A 9 7.87 -1.61 16.91
CA LYS A 9 8.58 -2.90 16.78
C LYS A 9 8.63 -3.55 15.40
N THR A 10 8.05 -2.97 14.36
CA THR A 10 8.15 -3.54 13.00
C THR A 10 8.74 -2.52 12.04
N ASP A 11 9.91 -2.86 11.47
CA ASP A 11 10.64 -2.03 10.51
C ASP A 11 9.95 -1.96 9.12
N ASN A 12 8.78 -2.57 8.96
CA ASN A 12 8.08 -2.71 7.69
C ASN A 12 6.99 -1.63 7.57
N CYS A 13 7.35 -0.45 7.07
CA CYS A 13 6.42 0.67 6.87
C CYS A 13 6.02 0.75 5.39
N VAL A 14 4.72 0.70 5.12
CA VAL A 14 4.15 0.79 3.76
C VAL A 14 3.22 1.99 3.67
N GLU A 15 3.30 2.71 2.56
CA GLU A 15 2.36 3.75 2.20
C GLU A 15 1.46 3.29 1.05
N VAL A 16 0.17 3.59 1.19
CA VAL A 16 -0.84 3.31 0.17
C VAL A 16 -1.49 4.62 -0.28
N ALA A 17 -1.60 4.80 -1.60
CA ALA A 17 -2.37 5.86 -2.23
C ALA A 17 -3.51 5.22 -3.05
N ALA A 18 -4.73 5.33 -2.51
CA ALA A 18 -5.97 4.81 -3.11
C ALA A 18 -6.96 5.94 -3.45
N ASN A 19 -6.46 7.15 -3.62
CA ASN A 19 -7.25 8.34 -3.97
C ASN A 19 -7.23 8.64 -5.48
N ASP A 20 -6.56 7.80 -6.27
CA ASP A 20 -6.55 7.85 -7.74
C ASP A 20 -7.64 6.87 -8.25
N PRO A 21 -8.60 7.33 -9.08
CA PRO A 21 -9.63 6.44 -9.64
C PRO A 21 -9.08 5.35 -10.56
N ALA A 22 -7.87 5.51 -11.10
CA ALA A 22 -7.29 4.61 -12.09
C ALA A 22 -6.23 3.67 -11.51
N ALA A 23 -5.86 3.81 -10.23
CA ALA A 23 -4.88 2.91 -9.61
C ALA A 23 -4.82 3.01 -8.09
N VAL A 24 -4.34 1.92 -7.49
CA VAL A 24 -3.81 1.92 -6.13
C VAL A 24 -2.29 1.77 -6.19
N LEU A 25 -1.59 2.72 -5.57
CA LEU A 25 -0.12 2.74 -5.52
C LEU A 25 0.35 2.33 -4.13
N VAL A 26 1.31 1.39 -4.09
CA VAL A 26 1.88 0.87 -2.86
C VAL A 26 3.40 0.97 -2.93
N ARG A 27 4.03 1.51 -1.90
CA ARG A 27 5.50 1.52 -1.80
C ARG A 27 5.99 1.41 -0.37
N ASP A 28 7.26 1.08 -0.24
CA ASP A 28 8.00 1.19 1.00
C ASP A 28 8.16 2.67 1.40
N SER A 29 7.73 3.01 2.62
CA SER A 29 7.88 4.34 3.19
C SER A 29 9.35 4.76 3.35
N LYS A 30 10.21 3.79 3.65
CA LYS A 30 11.63 3.98 3.99
C LYS A 30 12.51 4.03 2.76
N ASN A 31 12.09 3.38 1.67
CA ASN A 31 12.76 3.43 0.39
C ASN A 31 11.97 4.25 -0.65
N ARG A 32 11.89 5.57 -0.46
CA ARG A 32 11.10 6.48 -1.31
C ARG A 32 11.54 6.51 -2.78
N GLY A 33 12.81 6.21 -3.07
CA GLY A 33 13.34 6.11 -4.44
C GLY A 33 13.23 4.71 -5.04
N GLY A 34 12.70 3.74 -4.29
CA GLY A 34 12.48 2.38 -4.75
C GLY A 34 11.28 2.23 -5.69
N ALA A 35 11.02 0.99 -6.08
CA ALA A 35 9.89 0.66 -6.95
C ALA A 35 8.54 0.96 -6.28
N VAL A 36 7.57 1.34 -7.10
CA VAL A 36 6.16 1.51 -6.71
C VAL A 36 5.36 0.40 -7.36
N LEU A 37 4.62 -0.36 -6.57
CA LEU A 37 3.65 -1.32 -7.09
C LEU A 37 2.38 -0.56 -7.48
N ARG A 38 1.83 -0.90 -8.65
CA ARG A 38 0.59 -0.33 -9.19
C ARG A 38 -0.41 -1.47 -9.39
N PHE A 39 -1.59 -1.29 -8.83
CA PHE A 39 -2.72 -2.21 -8.97
C PHE A 39 -3.90 -1.48 -9.59
N GLU A 40 -4.69 -2.20 -10.39
CA GLU A 40 -6.05 -1.76 -10.73
C GLU A 40 -6.91 -1.70 -9.44
N PRO A 41 -7.89 -0.79 -9.33
CA PRO A 41 -8.75 -0.72 -8.15
C PRO A 41 -9.48 -2.04 -7.83
N GLU A 42 -9.88 -2.80 -8.85
CA GLU A 42 -10.55 -4.09 -8.71
C GLU A 42 -9.62 -5.16 -8.13
N GLU A 43 -8.37 -5.24 -8.61
CA GLU A 43 -7.37 -6.17 -8.09
C GLU A 43 -7.04 -5.88 -6.62
N TRP A 44 -6.95 -4.59 -6.26
CA TRP A 44 -6.72 -4.18 -4.87
C TRP A 44 -7.89 -4.55 -3.96
N ALA A 45 -9.13 -4.41 -4.43
CA ALA A 45 -10.31 -4.83 -3.68
C ALA A 45 -10.29 -6.34 -3.43
N TYR A 46 -10.01 -7.14 -4.46
CA TYR A 46 -9.87 -8.60 -4.33
C TYR A 46 -8.76 -8.99 -3.35
N PHE A 47 -7.59 -8.35 -3.44
CA PHE A 47 -6.50 -8.55 -2.48
C PHE A 47 -6.95 -8.30 -1.03
N LEU A 48 -7.68 -7.21 -0.77
CA LEU A 48 -8.19 -6.89 0.57
C LEU A 48 -9.23 -7.89 1.08
N GLU A 49 -10.02 -8.50 0.20
CA GLU A 49 -10.97 -9.55 0.57
C GLU A 49 -10.25 -10.83 0.98
N GLU A 50 -9.23 -11.24 0.22
CA GLU A 50 -8.50 -12.48 0.49
C GLU A 50 -7.63 -12.43 1.75
N ILE A 51 -7.02 -11.28 2.07
CA ILE A 51 -6.19 -11.15 3.28
C ILE A 51 -7.00 -11.04 4.59
N LYS A 52 -8.33 -10.85 4.51
CA LYS A 52 -9.21 -10.71 5.69
C LYS A 52 -9.84 -12.02 6.17
N ARG A 53 -9.65 -13.12 5.45
CA ARG A 53 -10.03 -14.47 5.93
C ARG A 53 -9.15 -14.90 7.08
#